data_AF-A0A7J9WLM6-F1
#
_entry.id   AF-A0A7J9WLM6-F1
#
_cell.length_a   1.000
_cell.length_b   1.000
_cell.length_c   1.000
_cell.angle_alpha   90.00
_cell.angle_beta   90.00
_cell.angle_gamma   90.00
#
_symmetry.space_group_name_H-M   'P 1'
#
loop_
_entity.id
_entity.type
_entity.pdbx_description
1 polymer ?
#
loop_
_entity_poly.entity_id
_entity_poly.type
_entity_poly.pdbx_seq_one_letter_code
_entity_poly.pdbx_strand_id
1 'polypeptide(L)'
;MTRLTQALGVLLVVIGLLAYVISDAASVTALLPALAGVVILVLGVVAAREAPHRHAIHGALVVALLAGLGSLMQVAELPALLTDAGVERPTAVVAGTLTFLACAVYVGLGVRSFVAARRTREATSAT
;
A
#
# COMPACT_ATOMS: atom_id res chain seq x y z
N MET A 1 12.09 3.06 7.85
CA MET A 1 10.83 3.14 7.06
C MET A 1 11.07 3.27 5.56
N THR A 2 12.07 4.04 5.12
CA THR A 2 12.38 4.27 3.69
C THR A 2 12.40 3.01 2.81
N ARG A 3 13.16 1.96 3.19
CA ARG A 3 13.22 0.71 2.40
C ARG A 3 11.86 0.01 2.28
N LEU A 4 11.06 0.01 3.36
CA LEU A 4 9.72 -0.57 3.34
C LEU A 4 8.78 0.24 2.43
N THR A 5 8.90 1.57 2.45
CA THR A 5 8.16 2.45 1.53
C THR A 5 8.48 2.13 0.07
N GLN A 6 9.77 2.01 -0.27
CA GLN A 6 10.21 1.66 -1.62
C GLN A 6 9.72 0.28 -2.03
N ALA A 7 9.85 -0.73 -1.15
CA ALA A 7 9.40 -2.08 -1.41
C ALA A 7 7.88 -2.15 -1.64
N LEU A 8 7.09 -1.45 -0.82
CA LEU A 8 5.64 -1.34 -1.03
C LEU A 8 5.33 -0.69 -2.38
N GLY A 9 6.00 0.42 -2.71
CA GLY A 9 5.81 1.12 -3.97
C GLY A 9 6.04 0.20 -5.18
N VAL A 10 7.16 -0.51 -5.20
CA VAL A 10 7.46 -1.51 -6.25
C VAL A 10 6.41 -2.62 -6.28
N LEU A 11 6.05 -3.17 -5.12
CA LEU A 11 5.05 -4.24 -5.03
C LEU A 11 3.70 -3.83 -5.63
N LEU A 12 3.20 -2.64 -5.30
CA LEU A 12 1.93 -2.14 -5.81
C LEU A 12 1.99 -1.83 -7.31
N VAL A 13 3.12 -1.33 -7.82
CA VAL A 13 3.36 -1.17 -9.26
C VAL A 13 3.24 -2.51 -9.97
N VAL A 14 3.91 -3.55 -9.46
CA VAL A 14 3.86 -4.89 -10.04
C VAL A 14 2.44 -5.46 -9.98
N ILE A 15 1.74 -5.35 -8.85
CA ILE A 15 0.36 -5.84 -8.70
C ILE A 15 -0.56 -5.20 -9.74
N GLY A 16 -0.53 -3.87 -9.89
CA GLY A 16 -1.41 -3.17 -10.83
C GLY A 16 -1.10 -3.48 -12.29
N LEU A 17 0.19 -3.55 -12.66
CA LEU A 17 0.61 -3.93 -14.01
C LEU A 17 0.20 -5.37 -14.35
N LEU A 18 0.44 -6.32 -13.45
CA LEU A 18 0.05 -7.71 -13.66
C LEU A 18 -1.47 -7.85 -13.75
N ALA A 19 -2.23 -7.18 -12.88
CA ALA A 19 -3.69 -7.20 -12.94
C ALA A 19 -4.20 -6.67 -14.29
N TYR A 20 -3.60 -5.60 -14.81
CA TYR A 20 -3.96 -5.03 -16.11
C TYR A 20 -3.66 -5.97 -17.27
N VAL A 21 -2.47 -6.60 -17.30
CA VAL A 21 -2.08 -7.53 -18.37
C VAL A 21 -2.90 -8.83 -18.31
N ILE A 22 -3.09 -9.40 -17.12
CA ILE A 22 -3.85 -10.66 -16.94
C ILE A 22 -5.33 -10.47 -17.29
N SER A 23 -5.88 -9.27 -17.09
CA SER A 23 -7.23 -8.93 -17.51
C SER A 23 -7.35 -8.55 -18.99
N ASP A 24 -6.32 -8.80 -19.80
CA ASP A 24 -6.27 -8.45 -21.22
C ASP A 24 -6.61 -6.96 -21.49
N ALA A 25 -6.09 -6.09 -20.61
CA ALA A 25 -6.36 -4.66 -20.62
C ALA A 25 -7.85 -4.26 -20.52
N ALA A 26 -8.74 -5.18 -20.11
CA ALA A 26 -10.18 -4.95 -20.05
C ALA A 26 -10.62 -3.87 -19.06
N SER A 27 -9.75 -3.50 -18.10
CA SER A 27 -10.07 -2.49 -17.09
C SER A 27 -8.88 -1.60 -16.76
N VAL A 28 -8.94 -0.35 -17.21
CA VAL A 28 -7.98 0.70 -16.84
C VAL A 28 -7.95 0.94 -15.33
N THR A 29 -9.06 0.70 -14.63
CA THR A 29 -9.12 0.83 -13.15
C THR A 29 -8.22 -0.18 -12.43
N ALA A 30 -7.80 -1.27 -13.08
CA ALA A 30 -6.82 -2.21 -12.54
C ALA A 30 -5.41 -1.59 -12.35
N LEU A 31 -5.15 -0.42 -12.96
CA LEU A 31 -3.90 0.33 -12.78
C LEU A 31 -3.89 1.23 -11.53
N LEU A 32 -5.01 1.36 -10.81
CA LEU A 32 -5.06 2.18 -9.58
C LEU A 32 -4.01 1.76 -8.53
N PRO A 33 -3.79 0.46 -8.24
CA PRO A 33 -2.70 0.03 -7.38
C PRO A 33 -1.33 0.47 -7.90
N ALA A 34 -1.10 0.41 -9.22
CA ALA A 34 0.17 0.81 -9.79
C ALA A 34 0.39 2.32 -9.67
N LEU A 35 -0.64 3.14 -9.88
CA LEU A 35 -0.56 4.58 -9.67
C LEU A 35 -0.21 4.93 -8.23
N ALA A 36 -0.89 4.31 -7.26
CA ALA A 36 -0.56 4.47 -5.84
C ALA A 36 0.87 4.02 -5.53
N GLY A 37 1.29 2.89 -6.11
CA GLY A 37 2.64 2.35 -6.00
C GLY A 37 3.71 3.31 -6.52
N VAL A 38 3.50 3.95 -7.68
CA VAL A 38 4.43 4.96 -8.23
C VAL A 38 4.57 6.13 -7.26
N VAL A 39 3.46 6.67 -6.75
CA VAL A 39 3.50 7.80 -5.81
C VAL A 39 4.25 7.41 -4.53
N ILE A 40 3.95 6.24 -3.96
CA ILE A 40 4.64 5.71 -2.78
C ILE A 40 6.13 5.51 -3.06
N LEU A 41 6.50 4.98 -4.23
CA LEU A 41 7.88 4.75 -4.62
C LEU A 41 8.66 6.06 -4.74
N VAL A 42 8.08 7.08 -5.38
CA VAL A 42 8.66 8.42 -5.49
C VAL A 42 8.87 9.01 -4.10
N LEU A 43 7.88 8.92 -3.20
CA LEU A 43 8.02 9.35 -1.82
C LEU A 43 9.10 8.56 -1.08
N GLY A 44 9.24 7.26 -1.35
CA GLY A 44 10.32 6.43 -0.83
C GLY A 44 11.71 6.87 -1.30
N VAL A 45 11.86 7.29 -2.56
CA VAL A 45 13.11 7.87 -3.08
C VAL A 45 13.40 9.23 -2.43
N VAL A 46 12.39 10.10 -2.32
CA VAL A 46 12.52 11.40 -1.65
C VAL A 46 12.89 11.22 -0.17
N ALA A 47 12.32 10.22 0.50
CA ALA A 47 12.61 9.88 1.89
C ALA A 47 14.04 9.39 2.13
N ALA A 48 14.84 9.13 1.09
CA ALA A 48 16.26 8.82 1.24
C ALA A 48 17.09 10.07 1.63
N ARG A 49 16.55 11.27 1.45
CA ARG A 49 17.18 12.54 1.85
C ARG A 49 16.77 12.90 3.28
N GLU A 50 17.70 13.39 4.09
CA GLU A 50 17.44 13.71 5.51
C GLU A 50 16.38 14.80 5.70
N ALA A 51 16.48 15.90 4.95
CA ALA A 51 15.60 17.06 5.10
C ALA A 51 14.09 16.72 4.88
N PRO A 52 13.68 16.06 3.78
CA PRO A 52 12.28 15.70 3.58
C PRO A 52 11.88 14.35 4.20
N HIS A 53 12.79 13.60 4.84
CA HIS A 53 12.55 12.22 5.27
C HIS A 53 11.19 12.03 5.98
N ARG A 54 10.92 12.83 7.01
CA ARG A 54 9.69 12.67 7.83
C ARG A 54 8.42 12.93 7.01
N HIS A 55 8.38 14.02 6.26
CA HIS A 55 7.22 14.40 5.44
C HIS A 55 6.96 13.36 4.34
N ALA A 56 8.02 12.87 3.70
CA ALA A 56 7.92 11.86 2.67
C ALA A 56 7.36 10.52 3.20
N ILE A 57 7.79 10.09 4.40
CA ILE A 57 7.24 8.88 5.05
C ILE A 57 5.77 9.06 5.45
N HIS A 58 5.38 10.21 6.02
CA HIS A 58 3.97 10.45 6.37
C HIS A 58 3.09 10.54 5.13
N GLY A 59 3.57 11.21 4.08
CA GLY A 59 2.89 11.24 2.78
C GLY A 59 2.67 9.84 2.23
N ALA A 60 3.69 8.97 2.29
CA ALA A 60 3.58 7.61 1.80
C ALA A 60 2.58 6.78 2.63
N LEU A 61 2.53 6.98 3.95
CA LEU A 61 1.53 6.35 4.82
C LEU A 61 0.10 6.80 4.50
N VAL A 62 -0.11 8.09 4.21
CA VAL A 62 -1.42 8.61 3.80
C VAL A 62 -1.83 8.00 2.46
N VAL A 63 -0.94 7.95 1.48
CA VAL A 63 -1.23 7.35 0.17
C VAL A 63 -1.52 5.86 0.31
N ALA A 64 -0.74 5.12 1.10
CA ALA A 64 -0.99 3.71 1.38
C ALA A 64 -2.35 3.48 2.06
N LEU A 65 -2.71 4.34 3.02
CA LEU A 65 -4.02 4.27 3.68
C LEU A 65 -5.16 4.49 2.68
N LEU A 66 -5.07 5.51 1.83
CA LEU A 66 -6.07 5.79 0.79
C LEU A 66 -6.17 4.64 -0.22
N ALA A 67 -5.04 4.08 -0.65
CA ALA A 67 -5.03 2.94 -1.56
C ALA A 67 -5.66 1.68 -0.94
N GLY A 68 -5.38 1.43 0.35
CA GLY A 68 -6.02 0.36 1.11
C GLY A 68 -7.53 0.56 1.21
N LEU A 69 -7.98 1.74 1.65
CA LEU A 69 -9.41 2.06 1.75
C LEU A 69 -10.13 1.98 0.41
N GLY A 70 -9.50 2.46 -0.67
CA GLY A 70 -10.02 2.36 -2.04
C GLY A 70 -10.11 0.93 -2.56
N SER A 71 -9.49 -0.05 -1.88
CA SER A 71 -9.53 -1.47 -2.23
C SER A 71 -10.57 -2.26 -1.42
N LEU A 72 -11.33 -1.61 -0.53
CA LEU A 72 -12.30 -2.29 0.34
C LEU A 72 -13.46 -2.93 -0.42
N MET A 73 -13.88 -2.34 -1.55
CA MET A 73 -14.95 -2.92 -2.38
C MET A 73 -14.55 -4.29 -2.93
N GLN A 74 -13.30 -4.41 -3.37
CA GLN A 74 -12.71 -5.66 -3.85
C GLN A 74 -12.60 -6.69 -2.73
N VAL A 75 -12.21 -6.26 -1.53
CA VAL A 75 -12.15 -7.14 -0.35
C VAL A 75 -13.54 -7.66 0.03
N ALA A 76 -14.59 -6.84 -0.11
CA ALA A 76 -15.97 -7.24 0.17
C ALA A 76 -16.49 -8.33 -0.80
N GLU A 77 -15.97 -8.38 -2.03
CA GLU A 77 -16.29 -9.40 -3.03
C GLU A 77 -15.46 -10.70 -2.87
N LEU A 78 -14.44 -10.70 -2.01
CA LEU A 78 -13.55 -11.86 -1.80
C LEU A 78 -14.30 -13.13 -1.40
N PRO A 79 -15.30 -13.13 -0.49
CA PRO A 79 -16.03 -14.34 -0.15
C PRO A 79 -16.75 -14.95 -1.36
N ALA A 80 -17.37 -14.12 -2.20
CA ALA A 80 -18.05 -14.58 -3.41
C ALA A 80 -17.09 -15.22 -4.41
N LEU A 81 -15.86 -14.69 -4.51
CA LEU A 81 -14.80 -15.28 -5.32
C LEU A 81 -14.38 -16.66 -4.79
N LEU A 82 -14.30 -16.83 -3.47
CA LEU A 82 -13.87 -18.08 -2.83
C LEU A 82 -14.93 -19.18 -2.87
N THR A 83 -16.20 -18.80 -2.93
CA THR A 83 -17.35 -19.74 -3.01
C THR A 83 -17.84 -19.96 -4.43
N ASP A 84 -17.14 -19.42 -5.44
CA ASP A 84 -17.52 -19.47 -6.85
C ASP A 84 -18.96 -18.97 -7.12
N ALA A 85 -19.39 -17.94 -6.38
CA ALA A 85 -20.75 -17.40 -6.43
C ALA A 85 -21.00 -16.44 -7.61
N GLY A 86 -20.16 -16.50 -8.64
CA GLY A 86 -20.18 -15.61 -9.80
C GLY A 86 -19.63 -14.22 -9.48
N VAL A 87 -18.35 -14.01 -9.80
CA VAL A 87 -17.69 -12.70 -9.70
C VAL A 87 -17.36 -12.21 -11.10
N GLU A 88 -17.86 -11.03 -11.48
CA GLU A 88 -17.64 -10.47 -12.82
C GLU A 88 -16.16 -10.16 -13.12
N ARG A 89 -15.39 -9.75 -12.10
CA ARG A 89 -14.00 -9.30 -12.25
C ARG A 89 -13.07 -9.94 -11.22
N PRO A 90 -12.80 -11.26 -11.31
CA PRO A 90 -12.04 -12.00 -10.31
C PRO A 90 -10.61 -11.47 -10.13
N THR A 91 -9.98 -11.03 -11.23
CA THR A 91 -8.63 -10.43 -11.20
C THR A 91 -8.58 -9.13 -10.39
N ALA A 92 -9.62 -8.29 -10.48
CA ALA A 92 -9.72 -7.06 -9.71
C ALA A 92 -9.90 -7.34 -8.21
N VAL A 93 -10.69 -8.35 -7.86
CA VAL A 93 -10.88 -8.80 -6.46
C VAL A 93 -9.55 -9.25 -5.86
N VAL A 94 -8.79 -10.08 -6.56
CA VAL A 94 -7.47 -10.55 -6.11
C VAL A 94 -6.49 -9.39 -5.97
N ALA A 95 -6.35 -8.54 -7.00
CA ALA A 95 -5.42 -7.42 -6.98
C ALA A 95 -5.76 -6.39 -5.90
N GLY A 96 -7.03 -6.08 -5.69
CA GLY A 96 -7.51 -5.19 -4.64
C GLY A 96 -7.27 -5.78 -3.25
N THR A 97 -7.53 -7.07 -3.05
CA THR A 97 -7.26 -7.75 -1.79
C THR A 97 -5.77 -7.74 -1.44
N LEU A 98 -4.89 -8.05 -2.40
CA LEU A 98 -3.45 -7.97 -2.21
C LEU A 98 -2.98 -6.55 -1.90
N THR A 99 -3.54 -5.55 -2.61
CA THR A 99 -3.26 -4.13 -2.35
C THR A 99 -3.66 -3.74 -0.94
N PHE A 100 -4.86 -4.12 -0.49
CA PHE A 100 -5.35 -3.87 0.86
C PHE A 100 -4.42 -4.47 1.92
N LEU A 101 -4.06 -5.74 1.78
CA LEU A 101 -3.17 -6.43 2.73
C LEU A 101 -1.79 -5.78 2.78
N ALA A 102 -1.18 -5.49 1.62
CA ALA A 102 0.13 -4.84 1.55
C ALA A 102 0.11 -3.46 2.23
N CYS A 103 -0.91 -2.65 1.95
CA CYS A 103 -1.10 -1.34 2.57
C CYS A 103 -1.34 -1.44 4.09
N ALA A 104 -2.20 -2.38 4.53
CA ALA A 104 -2.50 -2.58 5.94
C ALA A 104 -1.25 -2.98 6.73
N VAL A 105 -0.44 -3.91 6.21
CA VAL A 105 0.84 -4.30 6.82
C VAL A 105 1.79 -3.10 6.90
N TYR A 106 1.94 -2.35 5.81
CA TYR A 106 2.81 -1.18 5.79
C TYR A 106 2.39 -0.11 6.80
N VAL A 107 1.10 0.23 6.86
CA VAL A 107 0.55 1.19 7.83
C VAL A 107 0.77 0.71 9.25
N GLY A 108 0.49 -0.57 9.54
CA GLY A 108 0.72 -1.18 10.86
C GLY A 108 2.19 -1.12 11.29
N LEU A 109 3.12 -1.40 10.38
CA LEU A 109 4.56 -1.25 10.63
C LEU A 109 4.95 0.22 10.86
N GLY A 110 4.38 1.15 10.10
CA GLY A 110 4.53 2.60 10.26
C GLY A 110 4.14 3.06 11.67
N VAL A 111 2.93 2.71 12.11
CA VAL A 111 2.42 3.02 13.46
C VAL A 111 3.35 2.44 14.52
N ARG A 112 3.76 1.17 14.39
CA ARG A 112 4.69 0.53 15.34
C ARG A 112 6.00 1.29 15.46
N SER A 113 6.54 1.77 14.34
CA SER A 113 7.79 2.56 14.34
C SER A 113 7.63 3.92 15.01
N PHE A 114 6.49 4.59 14.85
CA PHE A 114 6.24 5.86 15.52
C PHE A 114 6.08 5.68 17.03
N VAL A 115 5.36 4.63 17.45
CA VAL A 115 5.22 4.28 18.87
C VAL A 115 6.58 3.96 19.49
N ALA A 116 7.42 3.18 18.80
CA ALA A 116 8.77 2.87 19.27
C ALA A 116 9.62 4.14 19.43
N ALA A 117 9.60 5.04 18.43
CA ALA A 117 10.33 6.30 18.51
C ALA A 117 9.85 7.21 19.64
N ARG A 118 8.56 7.19 19.99
CA ARG A 118 8.01 7.94 21.12
C ARG A 118 8.54 7.41 22.45
N ARG A 119 8.50 6.08 22.63
CA ARG A 119 8.99 5.41 23.85
C ARG A 119 10.47 5.68 24.10
N THR A 120 11.30 5.68 23.06
CA THR A 120 12.73 6.00 23.21
C THR A 120 12.96 7.44 23.68
N ARG A 121 12.17 8.41 23.20
CA ARG A 121 12.27 9.81 23.66
C ARG A 121 11.90 9.98 25.13
N GLU A 122 10.83 9.30 25.56
CA GLU A 122 10.38 9.29 26.96
C GLU A 122 11.46 8.72 27.90
N ALA A 123 12.12 7.63 27.49
CA ALA A 123 13.20 7.01 28.26
C ALA A 123 14.44 7.91 28.38
N THR A 124 14.85 8.60 27.30
CA THR A 124 16.00 9.52 27.33
C THR A 124 15.73 10.78 28.16
N SER A 125 14.47 11.24 28.25
CA SER A 125 14.13 12.38 29.12
C SER A 125 14.07 12.04 30.62
N ALA A 126 14.06 10.75 30.97
CA ALA A 126 14.00 10.27 32.35
C ALA A 126 15.39 9.96 32.95
N THR A 127 16.45 10.06 32.15
CA THR A 127 17.86 9.87 32.51
C THR A 127 18.62 11.19 32.48
#